data_AF-A0AA47B5L8-F1
#
_entry.id   AF-A0AA47B5L8-F1
#
_cell.length_a   1.000
_cell.length_b   1.000
_cell.length_c   1.000
_cell.angle_alpha   90.00
_cell.angle_beta   90.00
_cell.angle_gamma   90.00
#
_symmetry.space_group_name_H-M   'P 1'
#
loop_
_entity.id
_entity.type
_entity.pdbx_description
1 polymer ?
#
loop_
_entity_poly.entity_id
_entity_poly.type
_entity_poly.pdbx_seq_one_letter_code
_entity_poly.pdbx_strand_id
1 'polypeptide(L)'
;MGFDPKNKQIQETLKEGSKKAEQLKKDKNSQFSVIPPINSVKIENTKNYTFSLKPSVRKKLKEVASMRNYRSDSKFLSDLIENL
;
A
#
# COMPACT_ATOMS: atom_id res chain seq x y z
N MET A 1 34.62 -19.56 0.19
CA MET A 1 34.65 -18.95 1.54
C MET A 1 33.36 -19.32 2.24
N GLY A 2 33.43 -20.14 3.28
CA GLY A 2 32.29 -20.68 4.01
C GLY A 2 32.00 -19.86 5.27
N PHE A 3 30.74 -19.83 5.68
CA PHE A 3 30.31 -19.21 6.93
C PHE A 3 30.85 -20.01 8.12
N ASP A 4 31.57 -19.35 9.04
CA ASP A 4 32.08 -19.96 10.27
C ASP A 4 31.05 -19.85 11.41
N PRO A 5 30.33 -20.94 11.78
CA PRO A 5 29.23 -20.89 12.74
C PRO A 5 29.65 -20.60 14.19
N LYS A 6 30.96 -20.57 14.47
CA LYS A 6 31.53 -20.35 15.82
C LYS A 6 31.96 -18.90 16.06
N ASN A 7 31.72 -17.97 15.14
CA ASN A 7 32.05 -16.57 15.36
C ASN A 7 31.13 -15.95 16.43
N LYS A 8 31.69 -15.66 17.61
CA LYS A 8 30.97 -15.14 18.78
C LYS A 8 30.25 -13.81 18.51
N GLN A 9 30.85 -12.93 17.70
CA GLN A 9 30.28 -11.61 17.37
C GLN A 9 28.97 -11.72 16.56
N ILE A 10 28.88 -12.72 15.68
CA ILE A 10 27.68 -12.96 14.86
C ILE A 10 26.55 -13.55 15.73
N GLN A 11 26.88 -14.40 16.70
CA GLN A 11 25.89 -14.99 17.60
C GLN A 11 25.31 -13.96 18.58
N GLU A 12 26.10 -12.99 19.03
CA GLU A 12 25.64 -11.92 19.92
C GLU A 12 24.67 -10.97 19.19
N THR A 13 25.00 -10.55 17.98
CA THR A 13 24.13 -9.69 17.15
C THR A 13 22.80 -10.36 16.77
N LEU A 14 22.81 -11.68 16.48
CA LEU A 14 21.58 -12.46 16.25
C LEU A 14 20.71 -12.57 17.51
N LYS A 15 21.31 -12.76 18.68
CA LYS A 15 20.60 -12.82 19.97
C LYS A 15 20.02 -11.48 20.40
N GLU A 16 20.66 -10.37 20.02
CA GLU A 16 20.16 -9.03 20.33
C GLU A 16 18.99 -8.63 19.41
N GLY A 17 19.04 -9.05 18.15
CA GLY A 17 17.94 -8.90 17.20
C GLY A 17 16.66 -9.63 17.62
N SER A 18 16.78 -10.83 18.22
CA SER A 18 15.60 -11.58 18.70
C SER A 18 14.94 -10.95 19.92
N LYS A 19 15.71 -10.35 20.85
CA LYS A 19 15.17 -9.64 22.02
C LYS A 19 14.38 -8.38 21.67
N LYS A 20 14.83 -7.61 20.65
CA LYS A 20 14.06 -6.47 20.11
C LYS A 20 12.75 -6.92 19.46
N ALA A 21 12.75 -8.06 18.77
CA ALA A 21 11.55 -8.62 18.15
C ALA A 21 10.50 -9.14 19.17
N GLU A 22 10.92 -9.54 20.37
CA GLU A 22 10.01 -9.94 21.46
C GLU A 22 9.37 -8.75 22.17
N GLN A 23 10.05 -7.61 22.27
CA GLN A 23 9.48 -6.38 22.87
C GLN A 23 8.39 -5.75 21.98
N LEU A 24 8.51 -5.84 20.64
CA LEU A 24 7.49 -5.37 19.70
C LEU A 24 6.19 -6.19 19.68
N LYS A 25 6.15 -7.35 20.35
CA LYS A 25 4.97 -8.24 20.38
C LYS A 25 4.09 -8.09 21.62
N LYS A 26 4.51 -7.32 22.64
CA LYS A 26 3.75 -7.14 23.88
C LYS A 26 2.75 -5.97 23.87
N ASP A 27 2.83 -5.07 22.89
CA ASP A 27 1.97 -3.88 22.82
C ASP A 27 0.78 -4.01 21.83
N LYS A 28 0.33 -5.25 21.56
CA LYS A 28 -0.91 -5.51 20.79
C LYS A 28 -1.99 -6.19 21.62
N ASN A 29 -2.08 -5.85 22.90
CA ASN A 29 -3.24 -6.16 23.73
C ASN A 29 -3.96 -4.87 24.13
N SER A 30 -4.45 -4.12 23.16
CA SER A 30 -5.54 -3.16 23.39
C SER A 30 -6.78 -3.71 22.70
N GLN A 31 -7.62 -4.36 23.50
CA GLN A 31 -9.07 -4.28 23.42
C GLN A 31 -9.66 -4.54 22.03
N PHE A 32 -10.14 -5.78 21.87
CA PHE A 32 -11.12 -6.13 20.86
C PHE A 32 -12.40 -5.31 21.12
N SER A 33 -12.48 -4.12 20.53
CA SER A 33 -13.75 -3.39 20.46
C SER A 33 -14.62 -4.14 19.46
N VAL A 34 -15.70 -4.75 19.95
CA VAL A 34 -16.74 -5.32 19.09
C VAL A 34 -17.46 -4.11 18.48
N ILE A 35 -16.98 -3.67 17.33
CA ILE A 35 -17.64 -2.63 16.53
C ILE A 35 -18.91 -3.27 15.99
N PRO A 36 -20.11 -2.73 16.28
CA PRO A 36 -21.36 -3.26 15.73
C PRO A 36 -21.31 -3.22 14.18
N PRO A 37 -21.94 -4.18 13.48
CA PRO A 37 -21.95 -4.17 12.03
C PRO A 37 -22.68 -2.91 11.56
N ILE A 38 -21.89 -1.95 11.07
CA ILE A 38 -22.40 -0.79 10.35
C ILE A 38 -23.26 -1.34 9.22
N ASN A 39 -24.55 -1.01 9.23
CA ASN A 39 -25.47 -1.24 8.11
C ASN A 39 -24.71 -0.96 6.83
N SER A 40 -24.59 -1.98 5.97
CA SER A 40 -23.70 -2.03 4.84
C SER A 40 -24.08 -0.99 3.79
N VAL A 41 -23.66 0.26 4.03
CA VAL A 41 -23.40 1.21 2.97
C VAL A 41 -22.45 0.46 2.04
N LYS A 42 -22.93 0.10 0.86
CA LYS A 42 -22.13 -0.62 -0.13
C LYS A 42 -21.03 0.34 -0.57
N ILE A 43 -19.89 0.27 0.10
CA ILE A 43 -18.68 1.01 -0.30
C ILE A 43 -18.20 0.33 -1.57
N GLU A 44 -18.27 1.04 -2.68
CA GLU A 44 -17.74 0.54 -3.95
C GLU A 44 -16.21 0.51 -3.87
N ASN A 45 -15.64 -0.66 -4.18
CA ASN A 45 -14.21 -0.85 -4.21
C ASN A 45 -13.65 -0.50 -5.59
N THR A 46 -12.49 0.15 -5.61
CA THR A 46 -11.74 0.39 -6.85
C THR A 46 -11.41 -0.93 -7.55
N LYS A 47 -11.76 -1.02 -8.84
CA LYS A 47 -11.41 -2.15 -9.70
C LYS A 47 -10.49 -1.71 -10.82
N ASN A 48 -9.62 -2.62 -11.26
CA ASN A 48 -8.75 -2.38 -12.40
C ASN A 48 -9.52 -2.64 -13.69
N TYR A 49 -9.55 -1.65 -14.58
CA TYR A 49 -10.15 -1.76 -15.90
C TYR A 49 -9.09 -1.48 -16.97
N THR A 50 -9.07 -2.30 -18.01
CA THR A 50 -8.21 -2.13 -19.19
C THR A 50 -9.02 -1.52 -20.32
N PHE A 51 -8.46 -0.50 -20.96
CA PHE A 51 -9.05 0.17 -22.11
C PHE A 51 -8.09 0.15 -23.30
N SER A 52 -8.63 0.26 -24.51
CA SER A 52 -7.85 0.49 -25.71
C SER A 52 -8.05 1.93 -26.17
N LEU A 53 -6.97 2.69 -26.32
CA LEU A 53 -7.00 4.04 -26.92
C LEU A 53 -5.94 4.15 -28.01
N LYS A 54 -6.18 5.10 -28.92
CA LYS A 54 -5.14 5.56 -29.84
C LYS A 54 -3.94 6.12 -29.04
N PRO A 55 -2.69 5.89 -29.48
CA PRO A 55 -1.51 6.37 -28.77
C PRO A 55 -1.49 7.90 -28.56
N SER A 56 -1.99 8.64 -29.56
CA SER A 56 -2.10 10.10 -29.50
C SER A 56 -3.04 10.57 -28.38
N VAL A 57 -4.17 9.88 -28.19
CA VAL A 57 -5.13 10.21 -27.13
C VAL A 57 -4.56 9.88 -25.76
N ARG A 58 -3.84 8.76 -25.62
CA ARG A 58 -3.17 8.39 -24.35
C ARG A 58 -2.13 9.42 -23.93
N LYS A 59 -1.34 9.97 -24.88
CA LYS A 59 -0.38 11.04 -24.58
C LYS A 59 -1.06 12.29 -24.06
N LYS A 60 -2.12 12.74 -24.74
CA LYS A 60 -2.92 13.89 -24.30
C LYS A 60 -3.53 13.68 -22.92
N LEU A 61 -4.05 12.49 -22.63
CA LEU A 61 -4.58 12.16 -21.30
C LEU A 61 -3.53 12.39 -20.20
N LYS A 62 -2.31 11.87 -20.42
CA LYS A 62 -1.20 12.02 -19.48
C LYS A 62 -0.78 13.49 -19.31
N GLU A 63 -0.71 14.25 -20.39
CA GLU A 63 -0.40 15.68 -20.36
C GLU A 63 -1.46 16.46 -19.57
N VAL A 64 -2.75 16.25 -19.86
CA VAL A 64 -3.85 16.93 -19.18
C VAL A 64 -3.89 16.58 -17.68
N ALA A 65 -3.72 15.30 -17.33
CA ALA A 65 -3.65 14.88 -15.93
C ALA A 65 -2.49 15.58 -15.20
N SER A 66 -1.32 15.66 -15.85
CA SER A 66 -0.13 16.33 -15.29
C SER A 66 -0.33 17.83 -15.15
N MET A 67 -0.92 18.50 -16.15
CA MET A 67 -1.21 19.94 -16.12
C MET A 67 -2.16 20.32 -14.98
N ARG A 68 -3.08 19.42 -14.64
CA ARG A 68 -4.07 19.60 -13.56
C ARG A 68 -3.56 19.10 -12.20
N ASN A 69 -2.27 18.73 -12.08
CA ASN A 69 -1.64 18.20 -10.88
C ASN A 69 -2.29 16.92 -10.32
N TYR A 70 -2.85 16.07 -11.19
CA TYR A 70 -3.32 14.75 -10.76
C TYR A 70 -2.17 13.77 -10.60
N ARG A 71 -2.26 12.92 -9.56
CA ARG A 71 -1.28 11.87 -9.28
C ARG A 71 -1.27 10.73 -10.32
N SER A 72 -2.37 10.52 -11.03
CA SER A 72 -2.49 9.49 -12.07
C SER A 72 -3.58 9.81 -13.10
N ASP A 73 -3.39 9.25 -14.30
CA ASP A 73 -4.40 9.26 -15.37
C ASP A 73 -5.74 8.70 -14.88
N SER A 74 -5.71 7.61 -14.10
CA SER A 74 -6.92 6.97 -13.58
C SER A 74 -7.67 7.86 -12.60
N LYS A 75 -6.97 8.58 -11.72
CA LYS A 75 -7.63 9.49 -10.78
C LYS A 75 -8.25 10.69 -11.49
N PHE A 76 -7.57 11.22 -12.50
CA PHE A 76 -8.15 12.24 -13.37
C PHE A 76 -9.44 11.73 -14.05
N LEU A 77 -9.44 10.52 -14.59
CA LEU A 77 -10.63 9.93 -15.23
C LEU A 77 -11.77 9.68 -14.23
N SER A 78 -11.48 9.15 -13.04
CA SER A 78 -12.49 8.97 -11.99
C SER A 78 -13.13 10.28 -11.61
N ASP A 79 -12.32 11.29 -11.27
CA ASP A 79 -12.83 12.59 -10.85
C ASP A 79 -13.57 13.29 -12.02
N LEU A 80 -13.12 13.12 -13.28
CA LEU A 80 -13.83 13.65 -14.45
C LEU A 80 -15.22 13.02 -14.62
N ILE A 81 -15.35 11.71 -14.41
CA ILE A 81 -16.60 10.97 -14.56
C ILE A 81 -17.55 11.23 -13.39
N GLU A 82 -17.03 11.40 -12.18
CA GLU A 82 -17.83 11.73 -10.99
C GLU A 82 -18.44 13.14 -11.06
N ASN A 83 -17.81 14.06 -11.79
CA ASN A 83 -18.26 15.46 -11.94
C ASN A 83 -19.00 15.75 -13.27
N LEU A 84 -19.36 14.70 -14.02
CA LEU A 84 -20.11 14.80 -15.28
C LEU A 84 -21.62 14.92 -15.01
#